data_AF-B9SHF3-F1
#
_entry.id   AF-B9SHF3-F1
#
_cell.length_a   1.000
_cell.length_b   1.000
_cell.length_c   1.000
_cell.angle_alpha   90.00
_cell.angle_beta   90.00
_cell.angle_gamma   90.00
#
_symmetry.space_group_name_H-M   'P 1'
#
loop_
_entity.id
_entity.type
_entity.pdbx_description
1 polymer ?
#
loop_
_entity_poly.entity_id
_entity_poly.type
_entity_poly.pdbx_seq_one_letter_code
_entity_poly.pdbx_strand_id
1 'polypeptide(L)'
;MASATTQSSSMQAFSSGDVSSDANLFQLIQTHQEKAARLSPVEEIRTVLYHSSRGVLSTFSQKHDGYPSGSMVDFACDVDGTPILAVSSLANHSKDLLANSKCSLLVARDHEDRTDLVITLHGDAVSVSEGDRSAVRTAYLAKHPNAFWVDFGDFQFIRIEPKVVRYVSGVATALLGSGEFSKEEYQAAKVDPIAQFSKPVASHMNRDHGEDTRLIVQHSTSTAVDSAYILDIDSLGFNVKAVCQGNTCKLRIPFPRRAEDRKDVKTLIVEMLQAAKSQVN
;
A
#
# COMPACT_ATOMS: atom_id res chain seq x y z
N MET A 1 32.15 56.72 -20.05
CA MET A 1 32.07 55.72 -18.96
C MET A 1 30.71 55.05 -19.07
N ALA A 2 30.70 53.70 -19.08
CA ALA A 2 29.56 52.76 -19.17
C ALA A 2 28.78 52.79 -20.51
N SER A 3 29.09 51.95 -21.50
CA SER A 3 28.70 50.52 -21.66
C SER A 3 27.22 50.23 -21.43
N ALA A 4 26.45 50.16 -22.52
CA ALA A 4 25.12 49.55 -22.57
C ALA A 4 25.24 48.21 -23.30
N THR A 5 25.21 47.13 -22.53
CA THR A 5 25.28 45.75 -23.00
C THR A 5 23.88 45.32 -23.45
N THR A 6 23.72 44.95 -24.71
CA THR A 6 22.51 44.33 -25.25
C THR A 6 22.38 42.90 -24.72
N GLN A 7 21.37 42.64 -23.89
CA GLN A 7 20.98 41.28 -23.50
C GLN A 7 20.20 40.64 -24.64
N SER A 8 20.75 39.55 -25.21
CA SER A 8 20.01 38.66 -26.10
C SER A 8 19.05 37.80 -25.27
N SER A 9 17.75 37.99 -25.44
CA SER A 9 16.75 37.04 -24.94
C SER A 9 16.72 35.82 -25.86
N SER A 10 17.34 34.73 -25.42
CA SER A 10 17.11 33.41 -26.00
C SER A 10 15.67 33.01 -25.70
N MET A 11 14.78 33.08 -26.69
CA MET A 11 13.48 32.41 -26.65
C MET A 11 13.74 30.91 -26.51
N GLN A 12 13.52 30.36 -25.32
CA GLN A 12 13.31 28.92 -25.16
C GLN A 12 12.01 28.58 -25.89
N ALA A 13 12.14 27.91 -27.03
CA ALA A 13 11.02 27.27 -27.69
C ALA A 13 10.46 26.21 -26.73
N PHE A 14 9.29 26.47 -26.16
CA PHE A 14 8.45 25.41 -25.62
C PHE A 14 8.12 24.49 -26.81
N SER A 15 8.69 23.29 -26.78
CA SER A 15 8.30 22.22 -27.69
C SER A 15 6.81 21.97 -27.50
N SER A 16 6.04 22.25 -28.54
CA SER A 16 4.66 21.78 -28.71
C SER A 16 4.71 20.27 -29.00
N GLY A 17 5.19 19.50 -28.03
CA GLY A 17 5.12 18.05 -28.02
C GLY A 17 3.66 17.63 -27.85
N ASP A 18 3.05 17.32 -28.98
CA ASP A 18 1.91 16.45 -29.24
C ASP A 18 0.90 16.17 -28.10
N VAL A 19 0.12 17.20 -27.73
CA VAL A 19 -1.05 17.11 -26.82
C VAL A 19 -2.03 15.99 -27.21
N SER A 20 -2.07 15.61 -28.50
CA SER A 20 -2.88 14.50 -29.02
C SER A 20 -2.31 13.13 -28.64
N SER A 21 -0.99 12.97 -28.60
CA SER A 21 -0.34 11.72 -28.20
C SER A 21 -0.51 11.43 -26.71
N ASP A 22 -0.37 12.45 -25.86
CA ASP A 22 -0.57 12.34 -24.41
C ASP A 22 -2.02 12.01 -24.06
N ALA A 23 -2.99 12.62 -24.76
CA ALA A 23 -4.42 12.33 -24.57
C ALA A 23 -4.78 10.88 -24.97
N ASN A 24 -4.21 10.38 -26.07
CA ASN A 24 -4.40 8.99 -26.50
C ASN A 24 -3.77 7.98 -25.52
N LEU A 25 -2.56 8.28 -25.02
CA LEU A 25 -1.88 7.49 -24.00
C LEU A 25 -2.71 7.40 -22.71
N PHE A 26 -3.20 8.53 -22.23
CA PHE A 26 -4.02 8.59 -21.02
C PHE A 26 -5.30 7.76 -21.18
N GLN A 27 -5.98 7.86 -22.32
CA GLN A 27 -7.20 7.11 -22.60
C GLN A 27 -6.95 5.59 -22.67
N LEU A 28 -5.83 5.16 -23.26
CA LEU A 28 -5.44 3.74 -23.32
C LEU A 28 -5.17 3.19 -21.92
N ILE A 29 -4.38 3.92 -21.12
CA ILE A 29 -4.07 3.56 -19.74
C ILE A 29 -5.36 3.46 -18.92
N GLN A 30 -6.24 4.46 -19.01
CA GLN A 30 -7.51 4.46 -18.28
C GLN A 30 -8.38 3.25 -18.67
N THR A 31 -8.55 3.01 -19.97
CA THR A 31 -9.34 1.89 -20.49
C THR A 31 -8.81 0.53 -20.00
N HIS A 32 -7.48 0.39 -19.93
CA HIS A 32 -6.83 -0.79 -19.37
C HIS A 32 -7.09 -0.90 -17.86
N GLN A 33 -6.87 0.18 -17.09
CA GLN A 33 -7.04 0.17 -15.63
C GLN A 33 -8.48 -0.15 -15.20
N GLU A 34 -9.48 0.32 -15.95
CA GLU A 34 -10.90 0.05 -15.67
C GLU A 34 -11.29 -1.43 -15.85
N LYS A 35 -10.57 -2.16 -16.71
CA LYS A 35 -10.84 -3.58 -17.04
C LYS A 35 -9.93 -4.56 -16.32
N ALA A 36 -8.79 -4.10 -15.81
CA ALA A 36 -7.80 -4.97 -15.19
C ALA A 36 -8.37 -5.64 -13.94
N ALA A 37 -8.20 -6.97 -13.84
CA ALA A 37 -8.63 -7.71 -12.65
C ALA A 37 -7.84 -7.27 -11.40
N ARG A 38 -8.56 -7.01 -10.31
CA ARG A 38 -8.03 -6.56 -9.01
C ARG A 38 -8.80 -7.21 -7.88
N LEU A 39 -8.20 -7.24 -6.70
CA LEU A 39 -8.93 -7.57 -5.48
C LEU A 39 -10.12 -6.63 -5.31
N SER A 40 -11.18 -7.09 -4.65
CA SER A 40 -12.22 -6.17 -4.22
C SER A 40 -11.63 -5.13 -3.27
N PRO A 41 -12.17 -3.89 -3.21
CA PRO A 41 -11.62 -2.85 -2.34
C PRO A 41 -11.44 -3.28 -0.88
N VAL A 42 -12.39 -4.06 -0.33
CA VAL A 42 -12.32 -4.56 1.05
C VAL A 42 -11.22 -5.62 1.23
N GLU A 43 -11.03 -6.53 0.27
CA GLU A 43 -9.95 -7.53 0.32
C GLU A 43 -8.58 -6.88 0.17
N GLU A 44 -8.45 -5.85 -0.67
CA GLU A 44 -7.23 -5.05 -0.82
C GLU A 44 -6.82 -4.41 0.51
N ILE A 45 -7.76 -3.72 1.16
CA ILE A 45 -7.54 -3.06 2.46
C ILE A 45 -7.24 -4.08 3.56
N ARG A 46 -7.98 -5.19 3.59
CA ARG A 46 -7.76 -6.29 4.54
C ARG A 46 -6.37 -6.88 4.40
N THR A 47 -5.91 -7.05 3.16
CA THR A 47 -4.59 -7.59 2.83
C THR A 47 -3.47 -6.63 3.21
N VAL A 48 -3.60 -5.34 2.84
CA VAL A 48 -2.60 -4.31 3.17
C VAL A 48 -2.46 -4.13 4.67
N LEU A 49 -3.57 -4.03 5.42
CA LEU A 49 -3.51 -3.93 6.89
C LEU A 49 -2.84 -5.15 7.52
N TYR A 50 -3.18 -6.36 7.08
CA TYR A 50 -2.61 -7.60 7.62
C TYR A 50 -1.10 -7.73 7.39
N HIS A 51 -0.61 -7.24 6.24
CA HIS A 51 0.82 -7.28 5.92
C HIS A 51 1.62 -6.11 6.50
N SER A 52 0.95 -5.02 6.87
CA SER A 52 1.56 -3.87 7.52
C SER A 52 1.96 -4.19 8.97
N SER A 53 2.96 -3.47 9.47
CA SER A 53 3.48 -3.67 10.82
C SER A 53 3.69 -2.36 11.60
N ARG A 54 3.47 -1.21 10.96
CA ARG A 54 3.68 0.13 11.51
C ARG A 54 2.61 1.08 11.02
N GLY A 55 2.19 1.99 11.89
CA GLY A 55 1.23 3.03 11.56
C GLY A 55 1.34 4.22 12.49
N VAL A 56 0.53 5.23 12.22
CA VAL A 56 0.35 6.40 13.08
C VAL A 56 -0.93 6.19 13.88
N LEU A 57 -0.79 6.08 15.20
CA LEU A 57 -1.91 6.05 16.14
C LEU A 57 -2.30 7.48 16.49
N SER A 58 -3.57 7.82 16.28
CA SER A 58 -4.17 9.07 16.74
C SER A 58 -5.05 8.82 17.96
N THR A 59 -4.80 9.58 19.02
CA THR A 59 -5.49 9.50 20.32
C THR A 59 -5.98 10.88 20.76
N PHE A 60 -6.82 10.93 21.78
CA PHE A 60 -7.16 12.16 22.48
C PHE A 60 -6.11 12.45 23.55
N SER A 61 -5.42 13.59 23.47
CA SER A 61 -4.35 13.91 24.40
C SER A 61 -4.88 14.08 25.82
N GLN A 62 -4.45 13.24 26.75
CA GLN A 62 -4.81 13.37 28.17
C GLN A 62 -4.16 14.61 28.80
N LYS A 63 -3.00 15.02 28.28
CA LYS A 63 -2.22 16.17 28.81
C LYS A 63 -2.64 17.51 28.21
N HIS A 64 -3.06 17.52 26.95
CA HIS A 64 -3.42 18.72 26.21
C HIS A 64 -4.90 18.65 25.83
N ASP A 65 -5.77 19.00 26.78
CA ASP A 65 -7.21 18.90 26.62
C ASP A 65 -7.71 19.63 25.36
N GLY A 66 -8.65 19.00 24.65
CA GLY A 66 -9.15 19.46 23.35
C GLY A 66 -8.27 19.18 22.14
N TYR A 67 -7.03 18.68 22.29
CA TYR A 67 -6.14 18.37 21.17
C TYR A 67 -5.99 16.86 20.93
N PRO A 68 -5.93 16.42 19.65
CA PRO A 68 -5.48 15.06 19.34
C PRO A 68 -3.97 14.94 19.51
N SER A 69 -3.49 13.72 19.66
CA SER A 69 -2.08 13.35 19.69
C SER A 69 -1.80 12.31 18.62
N GLY A 70 -0.62 12.35 18.01
CA GLY A 70 -0.16 11.38 17.02
C GLY A 70 1.13 10.72 17.47
N SER A 71 1.22 9.39 17.37
CA SER A 71 2.45 8.66 17.66
C SER A 71 2.65 7.48 16.71
N MET A 72 3.91 7.19 16.40
CA MET A 72 4.26 5.97 15.66
C MET A 72 4.13 4.76 16.57
N VAL A 73 3.49 3.70 16.06
CA VAL A 73 3.31 2.44 16.78
C VAL A 73 3.63 1.25 15.87
N ASP A 74 4.21 0.21 16.46
CA ASP A 74 4.31 -1.12 15.86
C ASP A 74 3.04 -1.91 16.20
N PHE A 75 2.46 -2.58 15.21
CA PHE A 75 1.26 -3.40 15.40
C PHE A 75 1.33 -4.71 14.60
N ALA A 76 0.44 -5.64 14.92
CA ALA A 76 0.17 -6.84 14.13
C ALA A 76 -1.34 -7.07 14.06
N CYS A 77 -1.89 -7.51 12.94
CA CYS A 77 -3.30 -7.93 12.90
C CYS A 77 -3.45 -9.38 13.39
N ASP A 78 -4.51 -9.64 14.15
CA ASP A 78 -4.97 -11.02 14.38
C ASP A 78 -5.72 -11.59 13.15
N VAL A 79 -6.25 -12.80 13.31
CA VAL A 79 -6.97 -13.54 12.26
C VAL A 79 -8.23 -12.81 11.77
N ASP A 80 -8.85 -11.98 12.62
CA ASP A 80 -10.03 -11.18 12.27
C ASP A 80 -9.64 -9.81 11.71
N GLY A 81 -8.35 -9.47 11.76
CA GLY A 81 -7.83 -8.22 11.21
C GLY A 81 -7.80 -7.09 12.22
N THR A 82 -8.00 -7.40 13.49
CA THR A 82 -7.96 -6.44 14.59
C THR A 82 -6.50 -6.10 14.89
N PRO A 83 -6.09 -4.82 14.81
CA PRO A 83 -4.73 -4.43 15.17
C PRO A 83 -4.45 -4.68 16.65
N ILE A 84 -3.36 -5.40 16.92
CA ILE A 84 -2.77 -5.65 18.23
C ILE A 84 -1.57 -4.73 18.38
N LEU A 85 -1.53 -3.97 19.47
CA LEU A 85 -0.38 -3.16 19.86
C LEU A 85 0.18 -3.68 21.18
N ALA A 86 1.50 -3.62 21.35
CA ALA A 86 2.16 -3.76 22.64
C ALA A 86 2.55 -2.36 23.12
N VAL A 87 1.94 -1.89 24.20
CA VAL A 87 2.11 -0.51 24.69
C VAL A 87 2.71 -0.48 26.09
N SER A 88 3.69 0.39 26.31
CA SER A 88 4.28 0.62 27.64
C SER A 88 3.38 1.55 28.46
N SER A 89 3.18 1.27 29.75
CA SER A 89 2.47 2.15 30.68
C SER A 89 3.13 3.53 30.84
N LEU A 90 4.39 3.67 30.44
CA LEU A 90 5.13 4.93 30.48
C LEU A 90 4.79 5.85 29.29
N ALA A 91 4.35 5.29 28.16
CA ALA A 91 4.10 6.03 26.93
C ALA A 91 2.87 6.95 27.05
N ASN A 92 2.94 8.12 26.40
CA ASN A 92 1.82 9.08 26.42
C ASN A 92 0.57 8.51 25.74
N HIS A 93 0.71 7.82 24.60
CA HIS A 93 -0.45 7.20 23.94
C HIS A 93 -1.15 6.15 24.82
N SER A 94 -0.43 5.49 25.73
CA SER A 94 -1.05 4.54 26.67
C SER A 94 -1.93 5.27 27.68
N LYS A 95 -1.46 6.41 28.19
CA LYS A 95 -2.24 7.27 29.11
C LYS A 95 -3.44 7.88 28.41
N ASP A 96 -3.26 8.29 27.16
CA ASP A 96 -4.33 8.80 26.31
C ASP A 96 -5.42 7.72 26.11
N LEU A 97 -5.04 6.50 25.73
CA LEU A 97 -5.97 5.40 25.50
C LEU A 97 -6.69 4.92 26.78
N LEU A 98 -6.02 5.00 27.94
CA LEU A 98 -6.66 4.71 29.22
C LEU A 98 -7.70 5.77 29.60
N ALA A 99 -7.47 7.04 29.25
CA ALA A 99 -8.42 8.12 29.50
C ALA A 99 -9.59 8.10 28.50
N ASN A 100 -9.32 7.73 27.25
CA ASN A 100 -10.32 7.59 26.19
C ASN A 100 -9.89 6.51 25.19
N SER A 101 -10.66 5.41 25.14
CA SER A 101 -10.37 4.26 24.26
C SER A 101 -10.45 4.59 22.77
N LYS A 102 -11.13 5.68 22.39
CA LYS A 102 -11.38 6.01 20.98
C LYS A 102 -10.10 6.49 20.31
N CYS A 103 -9.73 5.80 19.24
CA CYS A 103 -8.53 6.10 18.49
C CYS A 103 -8.71 5.79 17.00
N SER A 104 -7.72 6.18 16.21
CA SER A 104 -7.57 5.68 14.85
C SER A 104 -6.14 5.27 14.56
N LEU A 105 -5.98 4.30 13.67
CA LEU A 105 -4.70 3.82 13.16
C LEU A 105 -4.62 4.12 11.68
N LEU A 106 -3.70 5.01 11.30
CA LEU A 106 -3.38 5.30 9.91
C LEU A 106 -2.23 4.40 9.44
N VAL A 107 -2.42 3.78 8.29
CA VAL A 107 -1.45 2.89 7.65
C VAL A 107 -1.32 3.30 6.19
N ALA A 108 -0.11 3.66 5.77
CA ALA A 108 0.21 3.92 4.36
C ALA A 108 0.87 2.67 3.78
N ARG A 109 0.41 2.21 2.60
CA ARG A 109 1.05 1.08 1.89
C ARG A 109 2.51 1.41 1.57
N ASP A 110 2.73 2.60 1.04
CA ASP A 110 4.03 3.23 0.86
C ASP A 110 4.01 4.60 1.56
N HIS A 111 4.94 4.79 2.49
CA HIS A 111 5.02 6.00 3.31
C HIS A 111 5.71 7.17 2.58
N GLU A 112 6.42 6.90 1.48
CA GLU A 112 7.06 7.92 0.65
C GLU A 112 6.15 8.36 -0.52
N ASP A 113 5.17 7.53 -0.90
CA ASP A 113 4.27 7.81 -2.01
C ASP A 113 2.90 8.32 -1.56
N ARG A 114 2.72 9.64 -1.60
CA ARG A 114 1.47 10.33 -1.29
C ARG A 114 0.26 9.89 -2.13
N THR A 115 0.49 9.29 -3.30
CA THR A 115 -0.55 8.86 -4.24
C THR A 115 -1.00 7.43 -3.99
N ASP A 116 -0.32 6.67 -3.14
CA ASP A 116 -0.69 5.29 -2.83
C ASP A 116 -1.89 5.21 -1.87
N LEU A 117 -2.28 3.97 -1.55
CA LEU A 117 -3.33 3.65 -0.61
C LEU A 117 -2.92 4.03 0.81
N VAL A 118 -3.76 4.86 1.43
CA VAL A 118 -3.72 5.19 2.85
C VAL A 118 -5.03 4.70 3.48
N ILE A 119 -4.91 3.94 4.55
CA ILE A 119 -6.01 3.32 5.29
C ILE A 119 -6.07 3.96 6.67
N THR A 120 -7.27 4.34 7.12
CA THR A 120 -7.51 4.83 8.47
C THR A 120 -8.58 3.96 9.14
N LEU A 121 -8.14 3.12 10.08
CA LEU A 121 -9.01 2.29 10.90
C LEU A 121 -9.41 3.05 12.15
N HIS A 122 -10.69 3.30 12.36
CA HIS A 122 -11.20 3.93 13.59
C HIS A 122 -11.78 2.85 14.48
N GLY A 123 -11.53 2.94 15.79
CA GLY A 123 -11.95 1.91 16.72
C GLY A 123 -11.79 2.30 18.18
N ASP A 124 -12.01 1.31 19.03
CA ASP A 124 -11.86 1.42 20.48
C ASP A 124 -10.71 0.51 20.92
N ALA A 125 -9.72 1.07 21.62
CA ALA A 125 -8.63 0.31 22.21
C ALA A 125 -9.12 -0.43 23.47
N VAL A 126 -8.98 -1.75 23.46
CA VAL A 126 -9.40 -2.63 24.55
C VAL A 126 -8.21 -3.45 25.03
N SER A 127 -8.01 -3.50 26.35
CA SER A 127 -6.97 -4.33 26.95
C SER A 127 -7.24 -5.81 26.68
N VAL A 128 -6.19 -6.54 26.31
CA VAL A 128 -6.28 -7.98 26.09
C VAL A 128 -6.38 -8.69 27.43
N SER A 129 -7.35 -9.62 27.55
CA SER A 129 -7.52 -10.41 28.76
C SER A 129 -6.37 -11.41 28.96
N GLU A 130 -6.13 -11.83 30.19
CA GLU A 130 -5.05 -12.78 30.48
C GLU A 130 -5.23 -14.13 29.75
N GLY A 131 -6.48 -14.55 29.53
CA GLY A 131 -6.79 -15.77 28.77
C GLY A 131 -6.39 -15.70 27.29
N ASP A 132 -6.43 -14.50 26.69
CA ASP A 132 -6.08 -14.28 25.29
C ASP A 132 -4.60 -13.93 25.09
N ARG A 133 -3.88 -13.59 26.17
CA ARG A 133 -2.52 -13.03 26.11
C ARG A 133 -1.56 -13.89 25.30
N SER A 134 -1.59 -15.21 25.48
CA SER A 134 -0.68 -16.14 24.79
C SER A 134 -0.90 -16.14 23.26
N ALA A 135 -2.16 -16.16 22.82
CA ALA A 135 -2.49 -16.14 21.40
C ALA A 135 -2.12 -14.80 20.75
N VAL A 136 -2.44 -13.69 21.42
CA VAL A 136 -2.09 -12.34 20.99
C VAL A 136 -0.59 -12.13 20.90
N ARG A 137 0.16 -12.57 21.92
CA ARG A 137 1.63 -12.53 21.92
C ARG A 137 2.21 -13.27 20.73
N THR A 138 1.69 -14.46 20.43
CA THR A 138 2.13 -15.27 19.28
C THR A 138 1.90 -14.53 17.96
N ALA A 139 0.71 -13.96 17.77
CA ALA A 139 0.37 -13.18 16.57
C ALA A 139 1.26 -11.93 16.42
N TYR A 140 1.52 -11.21 17.52
CA TYR A 140 2.38 -10.03 17.52
C TYR A 140 3.83 -10.36 17.17
N LEU A 141 4.41 -11.39 17.81
CA LEU A 141 5.80 -11.80 17.56
C LEU A 141 6.02 -12.42 16.19
N ALA A 142 4.98 -12.98 15.55
CA ALA A 142 5.07 -13.42 14.16
C ALA A 142 5.39 -12.25 13.20
N LYS A 143 4.99 -11.02 13.53
CA LYS A 143 5.33 -9.79 12.80
C LYS A 143 6.58 -9.10 13.34
N HIS A 144 6.78 -9.15 14.66
CA HIS A 144 7.86 -8.48 15.36
C HIS A 144 8.74 -9.48 16.14
N PRO A 145 9.53 -10.33 15.46
CA PRO A 145 10.23 -11.46 16.09
C PRO A 145 11.27 -11.03 17.13
N ASN A 146 11.77 -9.79 17.05
CA ASN A 146 12.78 -9.24 17.96
C ASN A 146 12.17 -8.43 19.11
N ALA A 147 10.84 -8.41 19.27
CA ALA A 147 10.16 -7.62 20.29
C ALA A 147 10.15 -8.30 21.67
N PHE A 148 11.32 -8.61 22.23
CA PHE A 148 11.45 -9.26 23.54
C PHE A 148 10.89 -8.42 24.71
N TRP A 149 10.79 -7.10 24.54
CA TRP A 149 10.28 -6.17 25.54
C TRP A 149 8.77 -6.30 25.81
N VAL A 150 8.01 -7.02 24.97
CA VAL A 150 6.57 -7.25 25.19
C VAL A 150 6.28 -8.05 26.46
N ASP A 151 7.29 -8.72 27.01
CA ASP A 151 7.20 -9.47 28.27
C ASP A 151 7.60 -8.65 29.51
N PHE A 152 8.02 -7.39 29.34
CA PHE A 152 8.33 -6.52 30.47
C PHE A 152 7.06 -6.12 31.23
N GLY A 153 7.19 -5.92 32.54
CA GLY A 153 6.05 -5.66 33.42
C GLY A 153 5.32 -4.34 33.16
N ASP A 154 5.95 -3.41 32.44
CA ASP A 154 5.33 -2.15 32.02
C ASP A 154 4.63 -2.26 30.65
N PHE A 155 4.74 -3.38 29.93
CA PHE A 155 4.07 -3.59 28.65
C PHE A 155 2.78 -4.40 28.79
N GLN A 156 1.77 -3.97 28.03
CA GLN A 156 0.49 -4.68 27.90
C GLN A 156 0.08 -4.75 26.43
N PHE A 157 -0.64 -5.81 26.08
CA PHE A 157 -1.30 -5.91 24.79
C PHE A 157 -2.66 -5.24 24.81
N ILE A 158 -2.93 -4.48 23.77
CA ILE A 158 -4.26 -3.92 23.48
C ILE A 158 -4.68 -4.33 22.06
N ARG A 159 -5.98 -4.42 21.84
CA ARG A 159 -6.60 -4.58 20.52
C ARG A 159 -7.36 -3.30 20.17
N ILE A 160 -7.27 -2.84 18.92
CA ILE A 160 -8.13 -1.76 18.41
C ILE A 160 -9.32 -2.41 17.73
N GLU A 161 -10.43 -2.56 18.46
CA GLU A 161 -11.65 -3.13 17.89
C GLU A 161 -12.20 -2.21 16.80
N PRO A 162 -12.24 -2.66 15.53
CA PRO A 162 -12.60 -1.78 14.42
C PRO A 162 -14.08 -1.38 14.53
N LYS A 163 -14.36 -0.09 14.35
CA LYS A 163 -15.71 0.43 14.15
C LYS A 163 -15.98 0.71 12.67
N VAL A 164 -15.02 1.32 12.00
CA VAL A 164 -15.08 1.63 10.56
C VAL A 164 -13.66 1.70 10.00
N VAL A 165 -13.46 1.15 8.81
CA VAL A 165 -12.19 1.21 8.09
C VAL A 165 -12.37 2.09 6.86
N ARG A 166 -11.63 3.19 6.79
CA ARG A 166 -11.66 4.14 5.67
C ARG A 166 -10.41 4.00 4.84
N TYR A 167 -10.52 4.33 3.56
CA TYR A 167 -9.35 4.43 2.71
C TYR A 167 -9.44 5.60 1.74
N VAL A 168 -8.27 6.06 1.32
CA VAL A 168 -8.07 6.97 0.21
C VAL A 168 -6.87 6.47 -0.61
N SER A 169 -6.95 6.61 -1.92
CA SER A 169 -5.88 6.24 -2.85
C SER A 169 -5.88 7.20 -4.03
N GLY A 170 -4.73 7.40 -4.67
CA GLY A 170 -4.63 8.26 -5.85
C GLY A 170 -4.80 9.74 -5.55
N VAL A 171 -4.48 10.20 -4.32
CA VAL A 171 -4.54 11.62 -3.98
C VAL A 171 -3.67 12.44 -4.93
N ALA A 172 -4.23 13.54 -5.46
CA ALA A 172 -3.62 14.37 -6.49
C ALA A 172 -3.35 13.66 -7.83
N THR A 173 -4.11 12.62 -8.15
CA THR A 173 -4.11 11.94 -9.46
C THR A 173 -5.53 11.90 -10.03
N ALA A 174 -5.66 11.58 -11.32
CA ALA A 174 -6.97 11.38 -11.96
C ALA A 174 -7.70 10.13 -11.45
N LEU A 175 -7.02 9.21 -10.76
CA LEU A 175 -7.56 7.94 -10.27
C LEU A 175 -7.86 7.99 -8.77
N LEU A 176 -8.40 9.12 -8.28
CA LEU A 176 -8.79 9.28 -6.88
C LEU A 176 -9.89 8.29 -6.50
N GLY A 177 -9.58 7.39 -5.56
CA GLY A 177 -10.53 6.43 -4.99
C GLY A 177 -10.64 6.62 -3.49
N SER A 178 -11.86 6.53 -2.95
CA SER A 178 -12.10 6.56 -1.51
C SER A 178 -13.34 5.75 -1.15
N GLY A 179 -13.44 5.33 0.11
CA GLY A 179 -14.60 4.63 0.63
C GLY A 179 -14.40 4.23 2.09
N GLU A 180 -15.41 3.56 2.63
CA GLU A 180 -15.37 3.02 3.99
C GLU A 180 -16.10 1.68 4.07
N PHE A 181 -15.71 0.88 5.06
CA PHE A 181 -16.28 -0.44 5.34
C PHE A 181 -16.67 -0.53 6.82
N SER A 182 -17.80 -1.17 7.10
CA SER A 182 -18.19 -1.53 8.46
C SER A 182 -17.23 -2.56 9.05
N LYS A 183 -17.32 -2.77 10.37
CA LYS A 183 -16.60 -3.84 11.06
C LYS A 183 -16.87 -5.20 10.41
N GLU A 184 -18.13 -5.50 10.12
CA GLU A 184 -18.58 -6.79 9.61
C GLU A 184 -18.07 -7.02 8.18
N GLU A 185 -18.13 -6.00 7.31
CA GLU A 185 -17.60 -6.07 5.95
C GLU A 185 -16.08 -6.31 5.96
N TYR A 186 -15.36 -5.59 6.81
CA TYR A 186 -13.91 -5.74 6.97
C TYR A 186 -13.53 -7.13 7.50
N GLN A 187 -14.21 -7.63 8.53
CA GLN A 187 -13.93 -8.92 9.14
C GLN A 187 -14.32 -10.11 8.23
N ALA A 188 -15.33 -9.95 7.39
CA ALA A 188 -15.74 -10.97 6.42
C ALA A 188 -14.77 -11.10 5.23
N ALA A 189 -13.99 -10.06 4.94
CA ALA A 189 -13.00 -10.06 3.87
C ALA A 189 -11.81 -10.98 4.19
N LYS A 190 -11.27 -11.63 3.17
CA LYS A 190 -10.12 -12.52 3.29
C LYS A 190 -8.84 -11.77 2.93
N VAL A 191 -7.76 -12.12 3.62
CA VAL A 191 -6.41 -11.73 3.24
C VAL A 191 -6.01 -12.52 1.99
N ASP A 192 -5.48 -11.84 0.98
CA ASP A 192 -4.94 -12.50 -0.21
C ASP A 192 -3.73 -13.38 0.16
N PRO A 193 -3.75 -14.69 -0.18
CA PRO A 193 -2.72 -15.62 0.24
C PRO A 193 -1.40 -15.45 -0.52
N ILE A 194 -1.40 -14.75 -1.65
CA ILE A 194 -0.21 -14.53 -2.50
C ILE A 194 0.56 -13.27 -2.07
N ALA A 195 -0.13 -12.28 -1.50
CA ALA A 195 0.47 -11.02 -1.05
C ALA A 195 1.66 -11.19 -0.08
N GLN A 196 1.71 -12.28 0.69
CA GLN A 196 2.86 -12.61 1.54
C GLN A 196 4.18 -12.78 0.77
N PHE A 197 4.12 -13.11 -0.52
CA PHE A 197 5.28 -13.29 -1.40
C PHE A 197 5.61 -12.02 -2.20
N SER A 198 4.84 -10.95 -2.04
CA SER A 198 4.98 -9.69 -2.79
C SER A 198 6.42 -9.15 -2.73
N LYS A 199 6.94 -8.89 -1.52
CA LYS A 199 8.30 -8.34 -1.34
C LYS A 199 9.42 -9.19 -1.97
N PRO A 200 9.55 -10.51 -1.70
CA PRO A 200 10.62 -11.30 -2.28
C PRO A 200 10.51 -11.45 -3.80
N VAL A 201 9.29 -11.55 -4.36
CA VAL A 201 9.10 -11.67 -5.82
C VAL A 201 9.38 -10.32 -6.50
N ALA A 202 8.80 -9.23 -6.01
CA ALA A 202 9.04 -7.88 -6.55
C ALA A 202 10.53 -7.52 -6.51
N SER A 203 11.21 -7.78 -5.38
CA SER A 203 12.65 -7.49 -5.26
C SER A 203 13.51 -8.28 -6.26
N HIS A 204 13.21 -9.56 -6.49
CA HIS A 204 13.94 -10.36 -7.46
C HIS A 204 13.67 -9.87 -8.90
N MET A 205 12.40 -9.63 -9.24
CA MET A 205 12.03 -9.15 -10.57
C MET A 205 12.63 -7.77 -10.86
N ASN A 206 12.56 -6.84 -9.92
CA ASN A 206 13.05 -5.48 -10.12
C ASN A 206 14.59 -5.41 -10.23
N ARG A 207 15.32 -6.32 -9.57
CA ARG A 207 16.78 -6.35 -9.63
C ARG A 207 17.31 -7.06 -10.87
N ASP A 208 16.73 -8.21 -11.19
CA ASP A 208 17.32 -9.15 -12.15
C ASP A 208 16.54 -9.21 -13.48
N HIS A 209 15.28 -8.74 -13.51
CA HIS A 209 14.32 -8.94 -14.61
C HIS A 209 13.49 -7.67 -14.94
N GLY A 210 14.09 -6.47 -14.79
CA GLY A 210 13.42 -5.20 -15.09
C GLY A 210 12.94 -5.10 -16.55
N GLU A 211 13.77 -5.56 -17.51
CA GLU A 211 13.40 -5.59 -18.92
C GLU A 211 12.24 -6.55 -19.23
N ASP A 212 12.21 -7.72 -18.58
CA ASP A 212 11.09 -8.66 -18.73
C ASP A 212 9.78 -8.03 -18.22
N THR A 213 9.84 -7.30 -17.10
CA THR A 213 8.68 -6.56 -16.55
C THR A 213 8.22 -5.47 -17.53
N ARG A 214 9.14 -4.69 -18.09
CA ARG A 214 8.85 -3.65 -19.08
C ARG A 214 8.13 -4.22 -20.30
N LEU A 215 8.60 -5.34 -20.85
CA LEU A 215 7.98 -6.03 -21.98
C LEU A 215 6.56 -6.51 -21.67
N ILE A 216 6.35 -7.11 -20.49
CA ILE A 216 5.01 -7.56 -20.06
C ILE A 216 4.04 -6.39 -19.94
N VAL A 217 4.46 -5.27 -19.33
CA VAL A 217 3.61 -4.07 -19.16
C VAL A 217 3.27 -3.45 -20.51
N GLN A 218 4.26 -3.34 -21.42
CA GLN A 218 4.06 -2.81 -22.76
C GLN A 218 3.07 -3.68 -23.56
N HIS A 219 3.23 -5.01 -23.51
CA HIS A 219 2.30 -5.93 -24.16
C HIS A 219 0.88 -5.83 -23.57
N SER A 220 0.77 -5.78 -22.24
CA SER A 220 -0.52 -5.75 -21.55
C SER A 220 -1.30 -4.46 -21.79
N THR A 221 -0.60 -3.33 -21.87
CA THR A 221 -1.23 -2.00 -21.99
C THR A 221 -1.22 -1.44 -23.42
N SER A 222 -0.59 -2.14 -24.37
CA SER A 222 -0.42 -1.69 -25.76
C SER A 222 0.18 -0.28 -25.88
N THR A 223 1.02 0.07 -24.91
CA THR A 223 1.62 1.40 -24.74
C THR A 223 3.15 1.27 -24.71
N ALA A 224 3.87 2.23 -25.27
CA ALA A 224 5.32 2.28 -25.13
C ALA A 224 5.73 2.55 -23.66
N VAL A 225 6.52 1.64 -23.09
CA VAL A 225 6.97 1.71 -21.69
C VAL A 225 8.50 1.80 -21.66
N ASP A 226 9.00 2.86 -21.05
CA ASP A 226 10.44 3.14 -20.90
C ASP A 226 11.04 2.29 -19.76
N SER A 227 10.32 2.15 -18.66
CA SER A 227 10.69 1.29 -17.54
C SER A 227 9.47 0.90 -16.71
N ALA A 228 9.55 -0.23 -16.01
CA ALA A 228 8.51 -0.68 -15.09
C ALA A 228 9.10 -1.33 -13.84
N TYR A 229 8.61 -0.94 -12.68
CA TYR A 229 9.03 -1.41 -11.37
C TYR A 229 7.84 -2.01 -10.61
N ILE A 230 7.89 -3.28 -10.23
CA ILE A 230 6.84 -3.96 -9.46
C ILE A 230 6.77 -3.37 -8.05
N LEU A 231 5.59 -2.89 -7.66
CA LEU A 231 5.30 -2.34 -6.34
C LEU A 231 4.81 -3.43 -5.39
N ASP A 232 3.79 -4.17 -5.83
CA ASP A 232 3.15 -5.22 -5.05
C ASP A 232 2.54 -6.29 -5.96
N ILE A 233 2.19 -7.43 -5.36
CA ILE A 233 1.66 -8.62 -6.03
C ILE A 233 0.57 -9.22 -5.15
N ASP A 234 -0.52 -9.66 -5.78
CA ASP A 234 -1.61 -10.44 -5.19
C ASP A 234 -1.97 -11.62 -6.10
N SER A 235 -3.00 -12.40 -5.74
CA SER A 235 -3.39 -13.59 -6.51
C SER A 235 -3.92 -13.29 -7.92
N LEU A 236 -4.31 -12.05 -8.22
CA LEU A 236 -4.89 -11.65 -9.50
C LEU A 236 -3.90 -10.90 -10.39
N GLY A 237 -2.71 -10.54 -9.91
CA GLY A 237 -1.74 -9.80 -10.69
C GLY A 237 -0.76 -9.01 -9.84
N PHE A 238 -0.21 -7.95 -10.42
CA PHE A 238 0.75 -7.07 -9.76
C PHE A 238 0.54 -5.61 -10.17
N ASN A 239 0.88 -4.69 -9.26
CA ASN A 239 0.91 -3.26 -9.58
C ASN A 239 2.36 -2.86 -9.91
N VAL A 240 2.53 -2.01 -10.93
CA VAL A 240 3.84 -1.45 -11.30
C VAL A 240 3.82 0.07 -11.25
N LYS A 241 4.97 0.66 -10.94
CA LYS A 241 5.30 2.05 -11.27
C LYS A 241 6.01 2.03 -12.62
N ALA A 242 5.35 2.56 -13.64
CA ALA A 242 5.87 2.60 -15.00
C ALA A 242 6.21 4.03 -15.40
N VAL A 243 7.21 4.17 -16.28
CA VAL A 243 7.48 5.40 -17.02
C VAL A 243 7.05 5.17 -18.45
N CYS A 244 6.07 5.94 -18.91
CA CYS A 244 5.55 5.89 -20.27
C CYS A 244 5.69 7.29 -20.89
N GLN A 245 6.50 7.42 -21.94
CA GLN A 245 6.75 8.70 -22.62
C GLN A 245 7.25 9.79 -21.65
N GLY A 246 8.12 9.42 -20.71
CA GLY A 246 8.62 10.34 -19.67
C GLY A 246 7.65 10.64 -18.52
N ASN A 247 6.40 10.18 -18.58
CA ASN A 247 5.41 10.35 -17.52
C ASN A 247 5.38 9.13 -16.59
N THR A 248 5.43 9.36 -15.28
CA THR A 248 5.32 8.29 -14.28
C THR A 248 3.86 8.01 -13.96
N CYS A 249 3.46 6.74 -14.02
CA CYS A 249 2.11 6.30 -13.66
C CYS A 249 2.13 4.95 -12.93
N LYS A 250 1.06 4.64 -12.19
CA LYS A 250 0.83 3.32 -11.61
C LYS A 250 -0.09 2.52 -12.52
N LEU A 251 0.30 1.29 -12.84
CA LEU A 251 -0.47 0.40 -13.70
C LEU A 251 -0.72 -0.93 -13.01
N ARG A 252 -1.98 -1.36 -12.98
CA ARG A 252 -2.36 -2.73 -12.68
C ARG A 252 -2.08 -3.65 -13.87
N ILE A 253 -1.35 -4.75 -13.66
CA ILE A 253 -1.17 -5.81 -14.64
C ILE A 253 -1.81 -7.10 -14.10
N PRO A 254 -2.95 -7.55 -14.67
CA PRO A 254 -3.60 -8.77 -14.22
C PRO A 254 -2.88 -10.02 -14.76
N PHE A 255 -2.84 -11.08 -13.96
CA PHE A 255 -2.50 -12.40 -14.46
C PHE A 255 -3.60 -12.92 -15.40
N PRO A 256 -3.27 -13.84 -16.34
CA PRO A 256 -4.28 -14.44 -17.22
C PRO A 256 -5.30 -15.31 -16.44
N ARG A 257 -4.94 -15.76 -15.23
CA ARG A 257 -5.81 -16.44 -14.26
C ARG A 257 -5.30 -16.19 -12.85
N ARG A 258 -6.12 -16.52 -11.83
CA ARG A 258 -5.71 -16.45 -10.43
C ARG A 258 -4.51 -17.38 -10.17
N ALA A 259 -3.50 -16.86 -9.48
CA ALA A 259 -2.35 -17.60 -8.98
C ALA A 259 -2.73 -18.39 -7.71
N GLU A 260 -2.34 -19.67 -7.65
CA GLU A 260 -2.69 -20.55 -6.54
C GLU A 260 -1.63 -20.57 -5.43
N ASP A 261 -0.36 -20.45 -5.80
CA ASP A 261 0.78 -20.45 -4.87
C ASP A 261 1.97 -19.65 -5.41
N ARG A 262 3.07 -19.62 -4.63
CA ARG A 262 4.31 -18.91 -5.00
C ARG A 262 4.94 -19.42 -6.31
N LYS A 263 4.91 -20.73 -6.56
CA LYS A 263 5.48 -21.32 -7.79
C LYS A 263 4.62 -20.97 -8.99
N ASP A 264 3.31 -20.90 -8.80
CA ASP A 264 2.36 -20.54 -9.83
C ASP A 264 2.50 -19.07 -10.26
N VAL A 265 2.76 -18.14 -9.32
CA VAL A 265 3.12 -16.75 -9.66
C VAL A 265 4.28 -16.69 -10.65
N LYS A 266 5.35 -17.45 -10.40
CA LYS A 266 6.49 -17.52 -11.33
C LYS A 266 6.06 -18.07 -12.70
N THR A 267 5.22 -19.11 -12.70
CA THR A 267 4.73 -19.75 -13.93
C THR A 267 3.96 -18.75 -14.79
N LEU A 268 3.04 -17.99 -14.17
CA LEU A 268 2.25 -16.96 -14.83
C LEU A 268 3.10 -15.81 -15.39
N ILE A 269 4.11 -15.34 -14.64
CA ILE A 269 5.03 -14.29 -15.13
C ILE A 269 5.80 -14.78 -16.37
N VAL A 270 6.26 -16.04 -16.37
CA VAL A 270 6.97 -16.62 -17.53
C VAL A 270 6.04 -16.77 -18.73
N GLU A 271 4.80 -17.21 -18.52
CA GLU A 271 3.77 -17.32 -19.57
C GLU A 271 3.49 -15.94 -20.20
N MET A 272 3.28 -14.91 -19.37
CA MET A 272 3.07 -13.54 -19.83
C MET A 272 4.28 -12.99 -20.61
N LEU A 273 5.50 -13.32 -20.17
CA LEU A 273 6.72 -12.94 -20.87
C LEU A 273 6.82 -13.60 -22.26
N GLN A 274 6.47 -14.88 -22.36
CA GLN A 274 6.45 -15.61 -23.63
C GLN A 274 5.42 -15.02 -24.60
N ALA A 275 4.23 -14.67 -24.11
CA ALA A 275 3.22 -13.97 -24.91
C ALA A 275 3.73 -12.61 -25.42
N ALA A 276 4.38 -11.82 -24.55
CA ALA A 276 4.95 -10.54 -24.92
C ALA A 276 6.05 -10.66 -25.98
N LYS A 277 6.95 -11.65 -25.85
CA LYS A 277 8.04 -11.88 -26.82
C LYS A 277 7.54 -12.37 -28.18
N SER A 278 6.42 -13.09 -28.22
CA SER A 278 5.87 -13.65 -29.46
C SER A 278 5.21 -12.61 -30.38
N GLN A 279 4.94 -11.39 -29.90
CA GLN A 279 4.43 -10.28 -30.71
C GLN A 279 5.52 -9.31 -31.21
N VAL A 280 6.72 -9.39 -30.64
CA VAL A 280 7.86 -8.53 -31.03
C VAL A 280 8.64 -9.15 -32.20
N ASN A 281 8.46 -10.45 -32.44
CA ASN A 281 8.99 -11.20 -33.58
C ASN A 281 7.93 -11.33 -34.68
#